data_AF-A0A817XZ28-F1
#
_entry.id   AF-A0A817XZ28-F1
#
_cell.length_a   1.000
_cell.length_b   1.000
_cell.length_c   1.000
_cell.angle_alpha   90.00
_cell.angle_beta   90.00
_cell.angle_gamma   90.00
#
_symmetry.space_group_name_H-M   'P 1'
#
loop_
_entity.id
_entity.type
_entity.pdbx_description
1 polymer ?
#
loop_
_entity_poly.entity_id
_entity_poly.type
_entity_poly.pdbx_seq_one_letter_code
_entity_poly.pdbx_strand_id
1 'polypeptide(L)'
;MFTNLQYLNLNPFLCDQRTSFVYSPLTVFSSTLLELHVKVNFINDCLYLLDGCFNQLRTFCVDIVFSIPRSPIKINKEKLPSLRCFSLYYLSNIRFYDTIIIPLLHRMSNLEQLSLYLSVNRNNGFVDGVDLQQNIINYLPRLNQFRFKIRSTILLNDQTDLLSNENIQHTFKDFSNSQIISCANYFLESNKGQCHIYSCPFTIRSYENIANNFPGGLFTCVCNVSLFDERPFEHEFFLRIAQSFPFIKKLSINNRKAQKNKQNRKLKNNNQDLLIIEYPYLKWLGFDEAHDDYVEQFLLDTKTCLPSNVDLLIDYKPLKRVTHNFRRKTTQNNCAKVRYRCWEKISRFPKHFKDYFLETTNV
;
A
#
# COMPACT_ATOMS: atom_id res chain seq x y z
N MET A 1 6.44 -19.63 -30.23
CA MET A 1 6.35 -21.03 -29.77
C MET A 1 7.56 -21.25 -28.87
N PHE A 2 7.35 -21.42 -27.56
CA PHE A 2 8.42 -21.60 -26.58
C PHE A 2 8.37 -23.06 -26.10
N THR A 3 9.18 -23.94 -26.68
CA THR A 3 9.29 -25.32 -26.24
C THR A 3 10.40 -25.43 -25.19
N ASN A 4 10.12 -26.09 -24.05
CA ASN A 4 11.03 -26.35 -22.92
C ASN A 4 11.37 -25.18 -21.96
N LEU A 5 10.42 -24.27 -21.70
CA LEU A 5 10.58 -23.28 -20.62
C LEU A 5 9.98 -23.82 -19.31
N GLN A 6 10.83 -24.06 -18.31
CA GLN A 6 10.43 -24.49 -16.96
C GLN A 6 9.99 -23.31 -16.06
N TYR A 7 10.50 -22.11 -16.36
CA TYR A 7 10.22 -20.86 -15.65
C TYR A 7 9.96 -19.73 -16.64
N LEU A 8 8.91 -18.93 -16.41
CA LEU A 8 8.63 -17.74 -17.21
C LEU A 8 8.28 -16.54 -16.32
N ASN A 9 8.95 -15.40 -16.56
CA ASN A 9 8.65 -14.13 -15.92
C ASN A 9 8.23 -13.09 -16.98
N LEU A 10 6.97 -12.65 -16.93
CA LEU A 10 6.44 -11.61 -17.80
C LEU A 10 6.35 -10.30 -17.02
N ASN A 11 7.37 -9.45 -17.17
CA ASN A 11 7.48 -8.13 -16.53
C ASN A 11 7.20 -7.01 -17.56
N PRO A 12 6.17 -6.16 -17.39
CA PRO A 12 5.90 -5.05 -18.29
C PRO A 12 6.72 -3.76 -18.02
N PHE A 13 7.78 -3.81 -17.22
CA PHE A 13 8.65 -2.64 -16.98
C PHE A 13 9.82 -2.56 -17.97
N LEU A 14 9.48 -2.33 -19.23
CA LEU A 14 10.24 -1.52 -20.17
C LEU A 14 9.26 -0.49 -20.71
N CYS A 15 9.16 0.66 -20.03
CA CYS A 15 8.39 1.80 -20.50
C CYS A 15 9.31 3.01 -20.56
N ASP A 16 10.24 2.94 -21.51
CA ASP A 16 10.50 4.07 -22.40
C ASP A 16 10.56 3.47 -23.81
N GLN A 17 9.64 3.91 -24.67
CA GLN A 17 9.44 3.50 -26.07
C GLN A 17 8.77 2.14 -26.33
N ARG A 18 7.47 2.23 -26.64
CA ARG A 18 6.70 1.39 -27.60
C ARG A 18 7.13 -0.09 -27.72
N THR A 19 6.70 -0.92 -26.78
CA THR A 19 6.18 -2.29 -27.03
C THR A 19 5.59 -2.83 -25.73
N SER A 20 4.27 -2.78 -25.61
CA SER A 20 3.53 -3.45 -24.55
C SER A 20 3.50 -4.96 -24.84
N PHE A 21 4.09 -5.78 -23.96
CA PHE A 21 3.69 -7.19 -23.90
C PHE A 21 2.35 -7.26 -23.18
N VAL A 22 1.27 -7.04 -23.93
CA VAL A 22 -0.09 -7.34 -23.49
C VAL A 22 -0.25 -8.84 -23.62
N TYR A 23 -0.52 -9.54 -22.51
CA TYR A 23 -0.97 -10.92 -22.57
C TYR A 23 -2.17 -11.00 -23.52
N SER A 24 -2.00 -11.73 -24.63
CA SER A 24 -3.11 -12.10 -25.49
C SER A 24 -3.63 -13.46 -25.00
N PRO A 25 -4.96 -13.65 -24.86
CA PRO A 25 -5.56 -14.94 -24.49
C PRO A 25 -5.23 -16.09 -25.45
N LEU A 26 -4.54 -15.81 -26.56
CA LEU A 26 -4.07 -16.77 -27.57
C LEU A 26 -2.62 -17.25 -27.33
N THR A 27 -1.98 -16.88 -26.22
CA THR A 27 -0.60 -17.27 -25.93
C THR A 27 -0.55 -18.73 -25.48
N VAL A 28 -0.04 -19.62 -26.34
CA VAL A 28 0.16 -21.05 -26.01
C VAL A 28 1.46 -21.22 -25.22
N PHE A 29 1.36 -21.70 -23.99
CA PHE A 29 2.51 -22.04 -23.16
C PHE A 29 2.89 -23.51 -23.28
N SER A 30 4.15 -23.84 -22.97
CA SER A 30 4.61 -25.22 -22.89
C SER A 30 3.85 -25.98 -21.79
N SER A 31 3.43 -27.21 -22.09
CA SER A 31 2.82 -28.15 -21.12
C SER A 31 3.76 -28.56 -19.98
N THR A 32 5.03 -28.16 -20.02
CA THR A 32 6.08 -28.49 -19.04
C THR A 32 6.42 -27.35 -18.07
N LEU A 33 5.71 -26.22 -18.15
CA LEU A 33 5.96 -25.07 -17.28
C LEU A 33 5.62 -25.41 -15.83
N LEU A 34 6.60 -25.31 -14.93
CA LEU A 34 6.45 -25.60 -13.50
C LEU A 34 6.21 -24.34 -12.68
N GLU A 35 6.75 -23.21 -13.11
CA GLU A 35 6.69 -21.94 -12.39
C GLU A 35 6.36 -20.77 -13.33
N LEU A 36 5.41 -19.93 -12.91
CA LEU A 36 4.95 -18.79 -13.68
C LEU A 36 4.80 -17.56 -12.79
N HIS A 37 5.50 -16.49 -13.16
CA HIS A 37 5.43 -15.19 -12.51
C HIS A 37 4.96 -14.15 -13.51
N VAL A 38 3.81 -13.53 -13.26
CA VAL A 38 3.19 -12.61 -14.22
C VAL A 38 2.66 -11.37 -13.55
N LYS A 39 2.78 -10.25 -14.25
CA LYS A 39 2.05 -9.03 -13.91
C LYS A 39 0.94 -8.83 -14.94
N VAL A 40 -0.31 -8.82 -14.48
CA VAL A 40 -1.49 -8.68 -15.33
C VAL A 40 -2.25 -7.42 -15.00
N ASN A 41 -2.99 -6.91 -15.97
CA ASN A 41 -3.79 -5.72 -15.78
C ASN A 41 -5.08 -6.04 -15.03
N PHE A 42 -5.72 -7.17 -15.32
CA PHE A 42 -7.03 -7.52 -14.77
C PHE A 42 -7.04 -8.92 -14.16
N ILE A 43 -7.92 -9.12 -13.17
CA ILE A 43 -8.16 -10.45 -12.57
C ILE A 43 -8.65 -11.49 -13.60
N ASN A 44 -9.38 -11.06 -14.63
CA ASN A 44 -9.83 -11.94 -15.71
C ASN A 44 -8.63 -12.58 -16.42
N ASP A 45 -7.55 -11.83 -16.64
CA ASP A 45 -6.35 -12.32 -17.31
C ASP A 45 -5.68 -13.43 -16.49
N CYS A 46 -5.68 -13.29 -15.15
CA CYS A 46 -5.21 -14.33 -14.23
C CYS A 46 -6.06 -15.61 -14.32
N LEU A 47 -7.38 -15.48 -14.37
CA LEU A 47 -8.30 -16.63 -14.50
C LEU A 47 -8.11 -17.34 -15.84
N TYR A 48 -8.00 -16.60 -16.94
CA TYR A 48 -7.73 -17.17 -18.27
C TYR A 48 -6.41 -17.91 -18.32
N LEU A 49 -5.36 -17.40 -17.65
CA LEU A 49 -4.10 -18.12 -17.53
C LEU A 49 -4.29 -19.45 -16.81
N LEU A 50 -4.94 -19.45 -15.65
CA LEU A 50 -5.17 -20.67 -14.88
C LEU A 50 -6.04 -21.70 -15.61
N ASP A 51 -7.02 -21.24 -16.38
CA ASP A 51 -7.92 -22.10 -17.16
C ASP A 51 -7.25 -22.62 -18.45
N GLY A 52 -6.14 -22.02 -18.89
CA GLY A 52 -5.39 -22.37 -20.09
C GLY A 52 -4.59 -23.68 -20.05
N CYS A 53 -4.98 -24.63 -19.18
CA CYS A 53 -4.43 -25.99 -19.09
C CYS A 53 -2.96 -26.12 -18.65
N PHE A 54 -2.55 -25.39 -17.60
CA PHE A 54 -1.26 -25.59 -16.95
C PHE A 54 -1.24 -26.82 -16.02
N ASN A 55 -1.43 -28.01 -16.57
CA ASN A 55 -1.62 -29.25 -15.80
C ASN A 55 -0.41 -29.65 -14.94
N GLN A 56 0.78 -29.08 -15.21
CA GLN A 56 2.01 -29.35 -14.47
C GLN A 56 2.48 -28.19 -13.59
N LEU A 57 1.84 -27.02 -13.68
CA LEU A 57 2.26 -25.82 -12.95
C LEU A 57 2.12 -26.05 -11.45
N ARG A 58 3.23 -25.82 -10.74
CA ARG A 58 3.35 -25.99 -9.29
C ARG A 58 3.39 -24.66 -8.57
N THR A 59 3.98 -23.63 -9.16
CA THR A 59 4.10 -22.31 -8.57
C THR A 59 3.51 -21.25 -9.49
N PHE A 60 2.58 -20.46 -8.96
CA PHE A 60 1.99 -19.35 -9.70
C PHE A 60 1.98 -18.06 -8.86
N CYS A 61 2.66 -17.04 -9.35
CA CYS A 61 2.74 -15.73 -8.74
C CYS A 61 2.15 -14.69 -9.69
N VAL A 62 1.19 -13.91 -9.20
CA VAL A 62 0.48 -12.93 -10.01
C VAL A 62 0.36 -11.58 -9.30
N ASP A 63 0.78 -10.54 -10.01
CA ASP A 63 0.62 -9.13 -9.63
C ASP A 63 -0.47 -8.49 -10.48
N ILE A 64 -1.55 -8.02 -9.86
CA ILE A 64 -2.69 -7.39 -10.55
C ILE A 64 -2.66 -5.88 -10.37
N VAL A 65 -2.66 -5.16 -11.48
CA VAL A 65 -2.49 -3.70 -11.50
C VAL A 65 -3.83 -2.96 -11.33
N PHE A 66 -4.89 -3.38 -12.02
CA PHE A 66 -6.16 -2.64 -12.07
C PHE A 66 -7.34 -3.38 -11.44
N SER A 67 -8.30 -2.60 -10.93
CA SER A 67 -9.44 -3.11 -10.15
C SER A 67 -10.62 -3.64 -10.96
N ILE A 68 -10.83 -3.15 -12.19
CA ILE A 68 -12.12 -3.28 -12.86
C ILE A 68 -12.13 -4.50 -13.77
N PRO A 69 -12.91 -5.56 -13.48
CA PRO A 69 -13.06 -6.66 -14.42
C PRO A 69 -13.66 -6.16 -15.73
N ARG A 70 -13.12 -6.61 -16.86
CA ARG A 70 -13.56 -6.20 -18.20
C ARG A 70 -14.98 -6.67 -18.56
N SER A 71 -15.47 -7.68 -17.85
CA SER A 71 -16.73 -8.38 -18.13
C SER A 71 -17.15 -9.19 -16.89
N PRO A 72 -18.43 -9.60 -16.77
CA PRO A 72 -18.83 -10.56 -15.74
C PRO A 72 -17.95 -11.82 -15.84
N ILE A 73 -17.39 -12.20 -14.69
CA ILE A 73 -16.47 -13.33 -14.60
C ILE A 73 -17.30 -14.59 -14.34
N LYS A 74 -17.14 -15.61 -15.20
CA LYS A 74 -17.50 -16.98 -14.87
C LYS A 74 -16.24 -17.70 -14.43
N ILE A 75 -16.23 -18.15 -13.20
CA ILE A 75 -15.12 -18.94 -12.66
C ILE A 75 -15.34 -20.38 -13.11
N ASN A 76 -14.38 -20.93 -13.85
CA ASN A 76 -14.37 -22.35 -14.14
C ASN A 76 -14.29 -23.14 -12.81
N LYS A 77 -15.10 -24.20 -12.67
CA LYS A 77 -15.16 -25.04 -11.46
C LYS A 77 -14.08 -26.11 -11.43
N GLU A 78 -13.28 -26.24 -12.50
CA GLU A 78 -12.20 -27.21 -12.58
C GLU A 78 -11.12 -26.96 -11.51
N LYS A 79 -10.75 -28.04 -10.82
CA LYS A 79 -9.71 -28.01 -9.80
C LYS A 79 -8.34 -27.85 -10.45
N LEU A 80 -7.41 -27.23 -9.71
CA LEU A 80 -6.01 -27.03 -10.08
C LEU A 80 -5.10 -27.91 -9.18
N PRO A 81 -5.11 -29.25 -9.34
CA PRO A 81 -4.51 -30.17 -8.38
C PRO A 81 -2.98 -30.17 -8.38
N SER A 82 -2.35 -29.67 -9.44
CA SER A 82 -0.90 -29.59 -9.58
C SER A 82 -0.29 -28.45 -8.76
N LEU A 83 -1.06 -27.39 -8.52
CA LEU A 83 -0.56 -26.16 -7.90
C LEU A 83 -0.28 -26.37 -6.42
N ARG A 84 0.95 -26.03 -6.01
CA ARG A 84 1.46 -26.15 -4.64
C ARG A 84 1.74 -24.80 -3.99
N CYS A 85 2.14 -23.82 -4.78
CA CYS A 85 2.44 -22.48 -4.32
C CYS A 85 1.63 -21.45 -5.13
N PHE A 86 0.91 -20.57 -4.43
CA PHE A 86 0.20 -19.47 -5.06
C PHE A 86 0.48 -18.15 -4.35
N SER A 87 0.78 -17.11 -5.12
CA SER A 87 0.94 -15.75 -4.60
C SER A 87 0.08 -14.79 -5.40
N LEU A 88 -0.76 -14.02 -4.71
CA LEU A 88 -1.64 -13.02 -5.31
C LEU A 88 -1.36 -11.65 -4.69
N TYR A 89 -0.86 -10.73 -5.50
CA TYR A 89 -0.74 -9.31 -5.16
C TYR A 89 -1.80 -8.50 -5.89
N TYR A 90 -2.68 -7.87 -5.12
CA TYR A 90 -3.76 -7.03 -5.62
C TYR A 90 -3.94 -5.83 -4.69
N LEU A 91 -3.31 -4.72 -5.05
CA LEU A 91 -3.32 -3.50 -4.22
C LEU A 91 -4.57 -2.64 -4.45
N SER A 92 -5.25 -2.76 -5.59
CA SER A 92 -6.47 -2.01 -5.86
C SER A 92 -7.66 -2.58 -5.05
N ASN A 93 -8.66 -1.75 -4.73
CA ASN A 93 -9.81 -2.19 -3.93
C ASN A 93 -10.70 -3.21 -4.67
N ILE A 94 -10.71 -4.46 -4.18
CA ILE A 94 -11.52 -5.57 -4.67
C ILE A 94 -12.93 -5.47 -4.07
N ARG A 95 -13.96 -5.33 -4.91
CA ARG A 95 -15.38 -5.38 -4.47
C ARG A 95 -16.00 -6.79 -4.52
N PHE A 96 -15.24 -7.74 -5.05
CA PHE A 96 -15.71 -9.08 -5.42
C PHE A 96 -14.85 -10.17 -4.74
N TYR A 97 -14.40 -9.91 -3.51
CA TYR A 97 -13.57 -10.85 -2.76
C TYR A 97 -14.31 -12.17 -2.54
N ASP A 98 -15.55 -12.09 -2.07
CA ASP A 98 -16.38 -13.26 -1.78
C ASP A 98 -16.79 -14.02 -3.06
N THR A 99 -16.94 -13.32 -4.19
CA THR A 99 -17.43 -13.92 -5.43
C THR A 99 -16.34 -14.33 -6.42
N ILE A 100 -15.11 -13.80 -6.29
CA ILE A 100 -13.99 -14.12 -7.20
C ILE A 100 -12.83 -14.77 -6.47
N ILE A 101 -12.31 -14.12 -5.42
CA ILE A 101 -11.07 -14.56 -4.79
C ILE A 101 -11.30 -15.86 -4.01
N ILE A 102 -12.35 -15.93 -3.20
CA ILE A 102 -12.65 -17.13 -2.40
C ILE A 102 -12.89 -18.35 -3.32
N PRO A 103 -13.79 -18.30 -4.34
CA PRO A 103 -14.00 -19.46 -5.21
C PRO A 103 -12.77 -19.84 -6.03
N LEU A 104 -11.93 -18.87 -6.41
CA LEU A 104 -10.66 -19.16 -7.08
C LEU A 104 -9.74 -20.00 -6.17
N LEU A 105 -9.57 -19.60 -4.91
CA LEU A 105 -8.74 -20.33 -3.95
C LEU A 105 -9.27 -21.73 -3.68
N HIS A 106 -10.59 -21.93 -3.65
CA HIS A 106 -11.21 -23.24 -3.47
C HIS A 106 -10.87 -24.25 -4.58
N ARG A 107 -10.50 -23.77 -5.78
CA ARG A 107 -10.03 -24.64 -6.87
C ARG A 107 -8.65 -25.24 -6.60
N MET A 108 -7.89 -24.66 -5.66
CA MET A 108 -6.48 -24.96 -5.41
C MET A 108 -6.27 -25.77 -4.12
N SER A 109 -7.10 -26.79 -3.87
CA SER A 109 -7.13 -27.55 -2.60
C SER A 109 -5.82 -28.26 -2.22
N ASN A 110 -4.86 -28.36 -3.13
CA ASN A 110 -3.55 -28.99 -2.92
C ASN A 110 -2.42 -28.00 -2.59
N LEU A 111 -2.74 -26.71 -2.42
CA LEU A 111 -1.76 -25.70 -2.02
C LEU A 111 -1.11 -26.06 -0.69
N GLU A 112 0.21 -25.95 -0.69
CA GLU A 112 1.07 -26.06 0.48
C GLU A 112 1.47 -24.66 0.95
N GLN A 113 1.65 -23.72 0.02
CA GLN A 113 2.00 -22.33 0.32
C GLN A 113 1.05 -21.33 -0.36
N LEU A 114 0.59 -20.36 0.43
CA LEU A 114 -0.27 -19.27 -0.04
C LEU A 114 0.24 -17.92 0.45
N SER A 115 0.39 -16.97 -0.46
CA SER A 115 0.68 -15.57 -0.13
C SER A 115 -0.41 -14.64 -0.68
N LEU A 116 -1.14 -13.95 0.19
CA LEU A 116 -2.24 -13.05 -0.20
C LEU A 116 -1.98 -11.61 0.21
N TYR A 117 -1.98 -10.71 -0.76
CA TYR A 117 -1.78 -9.29 -0.53
C TYR A 117 -2.91 -8.52 -1.17
N LEU A 118 -3.94 -8.22 -0.40
CA LEU A 118 -5.25 -7.79 -0.91
C LEU A 118 -5.68 -6.46 -0.29
N SER A 119 -6.32 -5.60 -1.09
CA SER A 119 -7.20 -4.55 -0.60
C SER A 119 -8.64 -4.89 -0.96
N VAL A 120 -9.52 -4.98 0.02
CA VAL A 120 -10.88 -5.50 -0.12
C VAL A 120 -11.90 -4.48 0.38
N ASN A 121 -12.94 -4.23 -0.41
CA ASN A 121 -14.14 -3.52 0.04
C ASN A 121 -15.22 -4.55 0.33
N ARG A 122 -15.70 -4.60 1.58
CA ARG A 122 -16.81 -5.47 1.99
C ARG A 122 -17.99 -4.63 2.47
N ASN A 123 -19.18 -5.18 2.30
CA ASN A 123 -20.38 -4.62 2.90
C ASN A 123 -20.60 -5.17 4.33
N ASN A 124 -20.12 -6.38 4.61
CA ASN A 124 -20.49 -7.16 5.79
C ASN A 124 -19.28 -7.43 6.70
N GLY A 125 -18.73 -6.37 7.30
CA GLY A 125 -17.65 -6.50 8.27
C GLY A 125 -16.25 -6.67 7.66
N PHE A 126 -15.25 -6.58 8.53
CA PHE A 126 -13.85 -6.72 8.13
C PHE A 126 -13.52 -8.17 7.73
N VAL A 127 -12.39 -8.35 7.04
CA VAL A 127 -11.77 -9.67 6.96
C VAL A 127 -11.02 -9.88 8.26
N ASP A 128 -11.35 -10.94 8.99
CA ASP A 128 -10.76 -11.31 10.28
C ASP A 128 -10.34 -12.79 10.29
N GLY A 129 -9.92 -13.31 11.45
CA GLY A 129 -9.47 -14.68 11.59
C GLY A 129 -10.58 -15.70 11.34
N VAL A 130 -11.83 -15.39 11.73
CA VAL A 130 -12.97 -16.29 11.49
C VAL A 130 -13.26 -16.37 9.99
N ASP A 131 -13.28 -15.23 9.30
CA ASP A 131 -13.48 -15.16 7.85
C ASP A 131 -12.40 -15.96 7.10
N LEU A 132 -11.12 -15.76 7.43
CA LEU A 132 -10.02 -16.49 6.81
C LEU A 132 -10.05 -17.98 7.13
N GLN A 133 -10.40 -18.37 8.35
CA GLN A 133 -10.51 -19.77 8.73
C GLN A 133 -11.61 -20.46 7.92
N GLN A 134 -12.81 -19.89 7.91
CA GLN A 134 -13.98 -20.45 7.26
C GLN A 134 -13.82 -20.49 5.75
N ASN A 135 -13.35 -19.39 5.14
CA ASN A 135 -13.37 -19.23 3.70
C ASN A 135 -12.09 -19.68 2.99
N ILE A 136 -10.95 -19.78 3.68
CA ILE A 136 -9.67 -20.12 3.04
C ILE A 136 -9.07 -21.37 3.67
N ILE A 137 -8.78 -21.33 4.97
CA ILE A 137 -7.97 -22.38 5.62
C ILE A 137 -8.68 -23.74 5.59
N ASN A 138 -9.98 -23.77 5.92
CA ASN A 138 -10.76 -25.02 5.90
C ASN A 138 -10.83 -25.70 4.52
N TYR A 139 -10.62 -24.93 3.44
CA TYR A 139 -10.65 -25.43 2.06
C TYR A 139 -9.26 -25.83 1.53
N LEU A 140 -8.19 -25.50 2.25
CA LEU A 140 -6.81 -25.75 1.88
C LEU A 140 -6.12 -26.67 2.91
N PRO A 141 -6.51 -27.95 3.02
CA PRO A 141 -6.05 -28.84 4.09
C PRO A 141 -4.56 -29.17 4.06
N ARG A 142 -3.87 -28.88 2.94
CA ARG A 142 -2.41 -29.08 2.80
C ARG A 142 -1.60 -27.83 3.09
N LEU A 143 -2.26 -26.70 3.39
CA LEU A 143 -1.61 -25.42 3.59
C LEU A 143 -0.77 -25.47 4.86
N ASN A 144 0.55 -25.43 4.70
CA ASN A 144 1.50 -25.38 5.81
C ASN A 144 2.10 -23.99 6.01
N GLN A 145 2.05 -23.14 4.97
CA GLN A 145 2.54 -21.78 5.01
C GLN A 145 1.52 -20.81 4.44
N PHE A 146 0.95 -19.97 5.32
CA PHE A 146 0.05 -18.90 4.91
C PHE A 146 0.61 -17.53 5.29
N ARG A 147 0.94 -16.72 4.28
CA ARG A 147 1.39 -15.34 4.45
C ARG A 147 0.33 -14.39 3.91
N PHE A 148 0.02 -13.33 4.65
CA PHE A 148 -0.95 -12.37 4.15
C PHE A 148 -0.73 -10.96 4.65
N LYS A 149 -1.21 -9.99 3.86
CA LYS A 149 -1.61 -8.65 4.28
C LYS A 149 -2.92 -8.33 3.59
N ILE A 150 -3.97 -8.17 4.37
CA ILE A 150 -5.29 -7.85 3.86
C ILE A 150 -5.71 -6.53 4.49
N ARG A 151 -5.92 -5.52 3.65
CA ARG A 151 -6.62 -4.30 4.03
C ARG A 151 -8.09 -4.50 3.68
N SER A 152 -8.97 -4.52 4.67
CA SER A 152 -10.41 -4.52 4.46
C SER A 152 -10.97 -3.12 4.71
N THR A 153 -11.96 -2.71 3.94
CA THR A 153 -12.69 -1.45 4.08
C THR A 153 -14.18 -1.75 4.07
N ILE A 154 -14.91 -1.20 5.02
CA ILE A 154 -16.37 -1.38 5.18
C ILE A 154 -17.08 -0.04 5.20
N LEU A 155 -18.37 -0.05 4.89
CA LEU A 155 -19.27 1.06 5.22
C LEU A 155 -19.79 0.84 6.64
N LEU A 156 -19.87 1.91 7.44
CA LEU A 156 -20.34 1.81 8.83
C LEU A 156 -21.87 1.87 8.96
N ASN A 157 -22.61 2.12 7.87
CA ASN A 157 -24.08 2.23 7.81
C ASN A 157 -24.81 1.60 9.02
N ASP A 158 -25.36 2.44 9.90
CA ASP A 158 -26.13 2.08 11.10
C ASP A 158 -25.50 1.03 12.04
N GLN A 159 -24.20 0.72 11.90
CA GLN A 159 -23.49 -0.20 12.79
C GLN A 159 -23.34 0.45 14.16
N THR A 160 -23.95 -0.17 15.16
CA THR A 160 -23.89 0.30 16.55
C THR A 160 -22.61 -0.12 17.26
N ASP A 161 -21.99 -1.24 16.85
CA ASP A 161 -20.86 -1.85 17.54
C ASP A 161 -19.60 -1.89 16.66
N LEU A 162 -18.70 -0.95 16.89
CA LEU A 162 -17.40 -0.88 16.24
C LEU A 162 -16.41 -1.82 16.96
N LEU A 163 -15.95 -2.87 16.26
CA LEU A 163 -14.95 -3.81 16.78
C LEU A 163 -13.63 -3.12 17.15
N SER A 164 -13.13 -3.36 18.36
CA SER A 164 -11.79 -2.91 18.73
C SER A 164 -10.69 -3.72 18.02
N ASN A 165 -9.46 -3.21 18.05
CA ASN A 165 -8.30 -3.95 17.53
C ASN A 165 -8.13 -5.29 18.24
N GLU A 166 -8.34 -5.30 19.56
CA GLU A 166 -8.23 -6.49 20.41
C GLU A 166 -9.28 -7.53 20.03
N ASN A 167 -10.52 -7.10 19.76
CA ASN A 167 -11.59 -8.00 19.31
C ASN A 167 -11.20 -8.69 18.00
N ILE A 168 -10.70 -7.92 17.03
CA ILE A 168 -10.26 -8.47 15.74
C ILE A 168 -9.03 -9.36 15.92
N GLN A 169 -8.05 -8.93 16.73
CA GLN A 169 -6.84 -9.69 17.01
C GLN A 169 -7.15 -11.05 17.65
N HIS A 170 -8.13 -11.09 18.55
CA HIS A 170 -8.54 -12.30 19.25
C HIS A 170 -9.17 -13.35 18.30
N THR A 171 -9.71 -12.95 17.15
CA THR A 171 -10.20 -13.90 16.13
C THR A 171 -9.10 -14.78 15.54
N PHE A 172 -7.84 -14.41 15.70
CA PHE A 172 -6.68 -15.14 15.20
C PHE A 172 -6.02 -16.06 16.24
N LYS A 173 -6.60 -16.22 17.44
CA LYS A 173 -5.98 -16.99 18.54
C LYS A 173 -5.62 -18.43 18.18
N ASP A 174 -6.36 -19.04 17.26
CA ASP A 174 -6.19 -20.44 16.84
C ASP A 174 -5.35 -20.57 15.54
N PHE A 175 -4.82 -19.46 15.01
CA PHE A 175 -3.96 -19.50 13.83
C PHE A 175 -2.58 -20.05 14.20
N SER A 176 -2.35 -21.31 13.87
CA SER A 176 -1.04 -21.92 13.89
C SER A 176 -0.13 -21.23 12.86
N ASN A 177 1.04 -20.76 13.30
CA ASN A 177 2.19 -20.35 12.48
C ASN A 177 2.45 -18.86 12.21
N SER A 178 1.78 -17.89 12.84
CA SER A 178 2.29 -16.50 12.77
C SER A 178 1.83 -15.59 13.91
N GLN A 179 2.72 -14.68 14.32
CA GLN A 179 2.30 -13.47 14.99
C GLN A 179 1.52 -12.64 13.96
N ILE A 180 0.22 -12.53 14.16
CA ILE A 180 -0.67 -11.72 13.34
C ILE A 180 -0.85 -10.38 14.04
N ILE A 181 -0.88 -9.30 13.26
CA ILE A 181 -1.16 -7.96 13.79
C ILE A 181 -2.38 -7.40 13.08
N SER A 182 -3.32 -6.85 13.86
CA SER A 182 -4.48 -6.12 13.38
C SER A 182 -4.36 -4.62 13.67
N CYS A 183 -4.94 -3.80 12.79
CA CYS A 183 -5.09 -2.37 12.98
C CYS A 183 -6.36 -1.86 12.31
N ALA A 184 -7.42 -1.75 13.09
CA ALA A 184 -8.69 -1.14 12.75
C ALA A 184 -8.72 0.36 13.07
N ASN A 185 -9.33 1.09 12.15
CA ASN A 185 -9.54 2.52 12.19
C ASN A 185 -10.95 2.80 11.69
N TYR A 186 -11.61 3.75 12.33
CA TYR A 186 -12.97 4.15 12.00
C TYR A 186 -12.98 5.62 11.60
N PHE A 187 -13.47 5.86 10.40
CA PHE A 187 -13.52 7.12 9.71
C PHE A 187 -14.99 7.56 9.67
N LEU A 188 -15.43 8.26 10.72
CA LEU A 188 -16.84 8.62 10.94
C LEU A 188 -17.34 9.64 9.91
N GLU A 189 -16.52 10.58 9.45
CA GLU A 189 -16.94 11.61 8.49
C GLU A 189 -17.21 11.01 7.11
N SER A 190 -16.41 10.03 6.70
CA SER A 190 -16.58 9.29 5.45
C SER A 190 -17.45 8.04 5.59
N ASN A 191 -18.00 7.77 6.78
CA ASN A 191 -18.84 6.62 7.10
C ASN A 191 -18.18 5.28 6.71
N LYS A 192 -16.88 5.13 7.03
CA LYS A 192 -16.07 3.98 6.65
C LYS A 192 -15.26 3.40 7.80
N GLY A 193 -15.11 2.09 7.81
CA GLY A 193 -14.11 1.40 8.62
C GLY A 193 -12.98 0.90 7.74
N GLN A 194 -11.76 0.85 8.27
CA GLN A 194 -10.62 0.19 7.64
C GLN A 194 -9.91 -0.69 8.64
N CYS A 195 -9.63 -1.95 8.28
CA CYS A 195 -8.80 -2.84 9.08
C CYS A 195 -7.66 -3.41 8.24
N HIS A 196 -6.44 -3.28 8.73
CA HIS A 196 -5.28 -4.01 8.22
C HIS A 196 -5.06 -5.24 9.09
N ILE A 197 -4.94 -6.41 8.48
CA ILE A 197 -4.46 -7.63 9.11
C ILE A 197 -3.26 -8.14 8.33
N TYR A 198 -2.22 -8.60 9.01
CA TYR A 198 -1.06 -9.19 8.34
C TYR A 198 -0.32 -10.18 9.23
N SER A 199 0.31 -11.17 8.60
CA SER A 199 1.20 -12.10 9.29
C SER A 199 2.65 -11.62 9.26
N CYS A 200 3.37 -11.91 10.34
CA CYS A 200 4.80 -11.63 10.47
C CYS A 200 5.66 -12.85 10.03
N PRO A 201 6.84 -12.63 9.44
CA PRO A 201 7.44 -11.33 9.11
C PRO A 201 6.77 -10.66 7.90
N PHE A 202 6.71 -9.33 7.93
CA PHE A 202 6.13 -8.54 6.85
C PHE A 202 7.13 -8.38 5.69
N THR A 203 6.83 -8.96 4.53
CA THR A 203 7.77 -9.04 3.38
C THR A 203 7.44 -8.07 2.24
N ILE A 204 6.41 -7.23 2.38
CA ILE A 204 5.89 -6.43 1.27
C ILE A 204 6.60 -5.09 1.21
N ARG A 205 6.75 -4.55 -0.01
CA ARG A 205 7.40 -3.26 -0.25
C ARG A 205 6.53 -2.04 0.02
N SER A 206 5.21 -2.21 0.12
CA SER A 206 4.25 -1.13 0.33
C SER A 206 3.37 -1.32 1.56
N TYR A 207 3.09 -0.24 2.26
CA TYR A 207 2.09 -0.13 3.31
C TYR A 207 1.21 1.08 3.04
N GLU A 208 -0.06 0.85 2.71
CA GLU A 208 -0.95 1.90 2.21
C GLU A 208 -1.99 2.26 3.27
N ASN A 209 -2.35 3.53 3.34
CA ASN A 209 -3.39 4.09 4.20
C ASN A 209 -3.17 3.77 5.69
N ILE A 210 -1.96 4.03 6.19
CA ILE A 210 -1.67 3.98 7.61
C ILE A 210 -2.37 5.14 8.31
N ALA A 211 -3.08 4.84 9.40
CA ALA A 211 -3.84 5.78 10.21
C ALA A 211 -3.26 5.85 11.65
N ASN A 212 -3.78 6.75 12.48
CA ASN A 212 -3.22 7.03 13.82
C ASN A 212 -3.19 5.82 14.77
N ASN A 213 -4.06 4.82 14.60
CA ASN A 213 -4.02 3.61 15.44
C ASN A 213 -2.89 2.64 15.05
N PHE A 214 -2.02 3.02 14.11
CA PHE A 214 -0.86 2.22 13.75
C PHE A 214 0.05 2.00 14.97
N PRO A 215 0.26 0.74 15.40
CA PRO A 215 0.98 0.45 16.65
C PRO A 215 2.49 0.65 16.53
N GLY A 216 3.02 0.84 15.32
CA GLY A 216 4.46 0.80 15.06
C GLY A 216 4.94 -0.61 14.70
N GLY A 217 6.23 -0.86 14.92
CA GLY A 217 6.91 -2.12 14.57
C GLY A 217 7.98 -1.90 13.50
N LEU A 218 8.88 -2.87 13.30
CA LEU A 218 9.99 -2.71 12.36
C LEU A 218 9.68 -3.37 11.01
N PHE A 219 9.57 -2.56 9.95
CA PHE A 219 9.21 -3.01 8.60
C PHE A 219 10.35 -2.71 7.62
N THR A 220 11.43 -3.50 7.69
CA THR A 220 12.64 -3.29 6.86
C THR A 220 12.41 -3.48 5.36
N CYS A 221 11.38 -4.24 4.96
CA CYS A 221 11.06 -4.47 3.55
C CYS A 221 10.22 -3.36 2.93
N VAL A 222 9.54 -2.53 3.74
CA VAL A 222 8.62 -1.49 3.26
C VAL A 222 9.40 -0.25 2.84
N CYS A 223 9.29 0.11 1.57
CA CYS A 223 9.88 1.32 1.02
C CYS A 223 8.85 2.33 0.51
N ASN A 224 7.57 1.95 0.39
CA ASN A 224 6.50 2.82 -0.07
C ASN A 224 5.42 2.90 1.01
N VAL A 225 5.15 4.09 1.54
CA VAL A 225 4.15 4.30 2.59
C VAL A 225 3.15 5.36 2.14
N SER A 226 1.86 5.11 2.36
CA SER A 226 0.84 6.15 2.31
C SER A 226 0.13 6.28 3.65
N LEU A 227 -0.14 7.52 4.05
CA LEU A 227 -0.79 7.89 5.31
C LEU A 227 -2.16 8.48 5.00
N PHE A 228 -3.19 8.02 5.73
CA PHE A 228 -4.55 8.55 5.64
C PHE A 228 -5.29 8.40 6.97
N ASP A 229 -5.88 9.48 7.45
CA ASP A 229 -6.79 9.47 8.62
C ASP A 229 -7.70 10.71 8.56
N GLU A 230 -8.85 10.63 9.22
CA GLU A 230 -9.75 11.76 9.47
C GLU A 230 -9.39 12.53 10.74
N ARG A 231 -8.49 11.98 11.55
CA ARG A 231 -7.87 12.67 12.69
C ARG A 231 -6.53 13.28 12.28
N PRO A 232 -6.12 14.41 12.87
CA PRO A 232 -4.80 14.99 12.60
C PRO A 232 -3.65 14.01 12.86
N PHE A 233 -2.58 14.11 12.08
CA PHE A 233 -1.30 13.45 12.37
C PHE A 233 -0.38 14.38 13.16
N GLU A 234 -0.16 14.09 14.43
CA GLU A 234 0.78 14.89 15.25
C GLU A 234 2.24 14.49 14.97
N HIS A 235 3.18 15.28 15.49
CA HIS A 235 4.61 15.07 15.25
C HIS A 235 5.09 13.66 15.64
N GLU A 236 4.60 13.14 16.77
CA GLU A 236 4.94 11.81 17.29
C GLU A 236 4.49 10.69 16.35
N PHE A 237 3.44 10.91 15.55
CA PHE A 237 3.02 9.96 14.53
C PHE A 237 4.09 9.85 13.44
N PHE A 238 4.60 10.97 12.93
CA PHE A 238 5.66 10.96 11.91
C PHE A 238 6.96 10.34 12.44
N LEU A 239 7.29 10.56 13.72
CA LEU A 239 8.42 9.90 14.38
C LEU A 239 8.23 8.38 14.40
N ARG A 240 7.03 7.91 14.78
CA ARG A 240 6.67 6.48 14.74
C ARG A 240 6.79 5.91 13.33
N ILE A 241 6.37 6.64 12.30
CA ILE A 241 6.53 6.25 10.89
C ILE A 241 8.02 6.12 10.54
N ALA A 242 8.86 7.10 10.86
CA ALA A 242 10.29 7.05 10.54
C ALA A 242 11.00 5.85 11.21
N GLN A 243 10.69 5.60 12.48
CA GLN A 243 11.22 4.46 13.24
C GLN A 243 10.73 3.12 12.68
N SER A 244 9.47 3.06 12.23
CA SER A 244 8.87 1.83 11.73
C SER A 244 9.35 1.47 10.33
N PHE A 245 9.70 2.46 9.52
CA PHE A 245 10.03 2.33 8.10
C PHE A 245 11.41 2.94 7.79
N PRO A 246 12.51 2.35 8.31
CA PRO A 246 13.84 2.96 8.22
C PRO A 246 14.35 3.13 6.77
N PHE A 247 13.81 2.38 5.81
CA PHE A 247 14.21 2.42 4.39
C PHE A 247 13.13 3.01 3.48
N ILE A 248 12.26 3.85 4.02
CA ILE A 248 11.21 4.52 3.24
C ILE A 248 11.82 5.36 2.10
N LYS A 249 11.35 5.09 0.87
CA LYS A 249 11.73 5.79 -0.36
C LYS A 249 10.61 6.67 -0.89
N LYS A 250 9.35 6.29 -0.67
CA LYS A 250 8.17 7.05 -1.08
C LYS A 250 7.23 7.23 0.10
N LEU A 251 6.88 8.47 0.40
CA LEU A 251 5.90 8.82 1.42
C LEU A 251 4.79 9.68 0.81
N SER A 252 3.55 9.21 0.89
CA SER A 252 2.36 9.99 0.50
C SER A 252 1.53 10.32 1.73
N ILE A 253 1.05 11.55 1.82
CA ILE A 253 0.25 12.04 2.95
C ILE A 253 -1.07 12.56 2.40
N ASN A 254 -2.18 11.98 2.84
CA ASN A 254 -3.53 12.47 2.57
C ASN A 254 -4.27 12.66 3.89
N ASN A 255 -4.36 13.91 4.34
CA ASN A 255 -5.06 14.28 5.56
C ASN A 255 -5.38 15.77 5.53
N ARG A 256 -6.67 16.11 5.57
CA ARG A 256 -7.14 17.50 5.47
C ARG A 256 -7.20 18.22 6.83
N LYS A 257 -7.02 17.52 7.95
CA LYS A 257 -7.13 18.11 9.28
C LYS A 257 -5.84 18.81 9.70
N ALA A 258 -5.97 19.97 10.32
CA ALA A 258 -4.87 20.69 10.94
C ALA A 258 -4.31 19.95 12.16
N GLN A 259 -3.01 20.05 12.39
CA GLN A 259 -2.37 19.57 13.61
C GLN A 259 -2.92 20.37 14.81
N LYS A 260 -3.33 19.67 15.87
CA LYS A 260 -3.83 20.32 17.09
C LYS A 260 -2.66 20.83 17.93
N ASN A 261 -1.61 20.03 18.03
CA ASN A 261 -0.42 20.36 18.80
C ASN A 261 0.65 20.90 17.86
N LYS A 262 0.39 22.06 17.26
CA LYS A 262 1.45 22.84 16.62
C LYS A 262 2.51 23.04 17.69
N GLN A 263 3.76 22.67 17.40
CA GLN A 263 4.92 22.69 18.31
C GLN A 263 5.24 24.07 18.96
N ASN A 264 4.33 25.04 18.87
CA ASN A 264 4.38 26.38 19.44
C ASN A 264 3.78 26.48 20.86
N ARG A 265 3.65 25.38 21.62
CA ARG A 265 3.63 25.53 23.08
C ARG A 265 5.06 25.75 23.53
N LYS A 266 5.41 27.02 23.74
CA LYS A 266 6.57 27.45 24.55
C LYS A 266 6.85 26.41 25.61
N LEU A 267 7.97 25.70 25.48
CA LEU A 267 8.45 24.71 26.42
C LEU A 267 8.45 25.33 27.82
N LYS A 268 7.40 25.05 28.59
CA LYS A 268 7.47 25.15 30.04
C LYS A 268 8.15 23.86 30.48
N ASN A 269 9.42 24.00 30.84
CA ASN A 269 10.19 23.13 31.72
C ASN A 269 10.02 21.62 31.46
N ASN A 270 10.94 21.07 30.67
CA ASN A 270 11.71 19.85 30.92
C ASN A 270 12.10 19.19 29.59
N ASN A 271 13.35 19.44 29.16
CA ASN A 271 14.22 18.62 28.29
C ASN A 271 13.61 17.48 27.44
N GLN A 272 12.59 17.77 26.64
CA GLN A 272 12.33 17.03 25.41
C GLN A 272 12.47 18.01 24.27
N ASP A 273 13.72 18.25 23.87
CA ASP A 273 14.00 18.68 22.50
C ASP A 273 13.29 17.67 21.59
N LEU A 274 12.21 18.11 20.94
CA LEU A 274 11.48 17.26 20.01
C LEU A 274 12.47 16.83 18.92
N LEU A 275 12.70 15.51 18.84
CA LEU A 275 13.68 14.92 17.96
C LEU A 275 13.36 15.31 16.51
N ILE A 276 14.32 15.96 15.84
CA ILE A 276 14.25 16.17 14.39
C ILE A 276 14.09 14.80 13.73
N ILE A 277 13.04 14.64 12.94
CA ILE A 277 12.73 13.35 12.30
C ILE A 277 13.58 13.22 11.04
N GLU A 278 14.31 12.12 10.90
CA GLU A 278 15.14 11.86 9.73
C GLU A 278 14.48 10.86 8.78
N TYR A 279 14.54 11.17 7.47
CA TYR A 279 14.10 10.26 6.41
C TYR A 279 15.21 9.99 5.40
N PRO A 280 16.30 9.29 5.79
CA PRO A 280 17.56 9.26 5.05
C PRO A 280 17.45 8.69 3.62
N TYR A 281 16.48 7.82 3.35
CA TYR A 281 16.30 7.16 2.06
C TYR A 281 15.15 7.72 1.22
N LEU A 282 14.49 8.78 1.68
CA LEU A 282 13.34 9.34 0.99
C LEU A 282 13.75 9.88 -0.38
N LYS A 283 13.00 9.50 -1.41
CA LYS A 283 13.20 9.96 -2.79
C LYS A 283 11.97 10.67 -3.35
N TRP A 284 10.81 10.42 -2.75
CA TRP A 284 9.55 11.00 -3.19
C TRP A 284 8.68 11.32 -1.98
N LEU A 285 8.19 12.55 -1.91
CA LEU A 285 7.30 13.05 -0.88
C LEU A 285 6.08 13.70 -1.56
N GLY A 286 4.91 13.12 -1.33
CA GLY A 286 3.64 13.60 -1.90
C GLY A 286 2.67 14.07 -0.85
N PHE A 287 2.06 15.22 -1.12
CA PHE A 287 0.97 15.79 -0.34
C PHE A 287 -0.29 15.82 -1.21
N ASP A 288 -1.17 14.85 -0.98
CA ASP A 288 -2.44 14.72 -1.71
C ASP A 288 -3.58 15.21 -0.81
N GLU A 289 -4.20 16.32 -1.16
CA GLU A 289 -5.24 16.96 -0.33
C GLU A 289 -4.81 17.17 1.14
N ALA A 290 -3.52 17.40 1.38
CA ALA A 290 -2.98 17.51 2.73
C ALA A 290 -3.12 18.94 3.28
N HIS A 291 -3.38 19.06 4.59
CA HIS A 291 -3.31 20.34 5.28
C HIS A 291 -1.88 20.91 5.30
N ASP A 292 -1.76 22.25 5.28
CA ASP A 292 -0.48 22.98 5.28
C ASP A 292 0.45 22.61 6.44
N ASP A 293 -0.10 22.19 7.58
CA ASP A 293 0.70 21.80 8.75
C ASP A 293 1.62 20.61 8.45
N TYR A 294 1.20 19.69 7.58
CA TYR A 294 2.03 18.56 7.17
C TYR A 294 3.13 19.00 6.21
N VAL A 295 2.84 19.97 5.36
CA VAL A 295 3.83 20.59 4.48
C VAL A 295 4.89 21.30 5.33
N GLU A 296 4.44 22.05 6.34
CA GLU A 296 5.31 22.70 7.31
C GLU A 296 6.12 21.68 8.14
N GLN A 297 5.54 20.55 8.55
CA GLN A 297 6.23 19.46 9.26
C GLN A 297 7.47 18.98 8.51
N PHE A 298 7.40 18.82 7.18
CA PHE A 298 8.51 18.31 6.38
C PHE A 298 9.45 19.41 5.86
N LEU A 299 8.93 20.60 5.56
CA LEU A 299 9.75 21.68 5.01
C LEU A 299 10.49 22.48 6.08
N LEU A 300 10.08 22.45 7.35
CA LEU A 300 10.87 23.06 8.42
C LEU A 300 12.06 22.18 8.82
N ASP A 301 13.25 22.76 8.75
CA ASP A 301 14.50 22.12 9.16
C ASP A 301 14.58 21.83 10.67
N THR A 302 13.84 22.59 11.47
CA THR A 302 13.69 22.35 12.92
C THR A 302 12.82 21.15 13.25
N LYS A 303 12.14 20.54 12.27
CA LYS A 303 11.18 19.44 12.48
C LYS A 303 11.59 18.15 11.80
N THR A 304 12.12 18.25 10.59
CA THR A 304 12.44 17.11 9.75
C THR A 304 13.76 17.36 9.02
N CYS A 305 14.60 16.34 8.88
CA CYS A 305 15.76 16.36 8.01
C CYS A 305 15.47 15.52 6.76
N LEU A 306 15.41 16.19 5.61
CA LEU A 306 15.30 15.53 4.31
C LEU A 306 16.67 15.22 3.71
N PRO A 307 16.82 14.13 2.93
CA PRO A 307 17.98 13.88 2.09
C PRO A 307 17.93 14.77 0.84
N SER A 308 19.05 14.84 0.11
CA SER A 308 19.11 15.55 -1.17
C SER A 308 18.36 14.81 -2.28
N ASN A 309 17.87 15.57 -3.27
CA ASN A 309 17.19 15.09 -4.48
C ASN A 309 15.85 14.38 -4.23
N VAL A 310 15.06 14.84 -3.25
CA VAL A 310 13.70 14.35 -3.02
C VAL A 310 12.75 14.97 -4.04
N ASP A 311 11.99 14.17 -4.79
CA ASP A 311 10.89 14.69 -5.59
C ASP A 311 9.72 15.08 -4.67
N LEU A 312 9.37 16.37 -4.65
CA LEU A 312 8.27 16.91 -3.87
C LEU A 312 7.06 17.17 -4.76
N LEU A 313 5.97 16.45 -4.52
CA LEU A 313 4.69 16.64 -5.20
C LEU A 313 3.71 17.35 -4.25
N ILE A 314 3.40 18.60 -4.57
CA ILE A 314 2.48 19.43 -3.77
C ILE A 314 1.90 20.57 -4.60
N ASP A 315 0.67 20.95 -4.30
CA ASP A 315 0.06 22.15 -4.85
C ASP A 315 0.85 23.42 -4.49
N TYR A 316 0.88 24.36 -5.43
CA TYR A 316 1.62 25.61 -5.28
C TYR A 316 1.09 26.48 -4.14
N LYS A 317 -0.22 26.47 -3.87
CA LYS A 317 -0.85 27.33 -2.85
C LYS A 317 -0.39 26.98 -1.42
N PRO A 318 -0.47 25.72 -0.93
CA PRO A 318 0.13 25.31 0.33
C PRO A 318 1.62 25.67 0.43
N LEU A 319 2.39 25.38 -0.62
CA LEU A 319 3.82 25.65 -0.66
C LEU A 319 4.13 27.14 -0.46
N LYS A 320 3.40 28.02 -1.16
CA LYS A 320 3.52 29.47 -1.04
C LYS A 320 3.18 29.97 0.36
N ARG A 321 2.16 29.40 1.02
CA ARG A 321 1.78 29.78 2.40
C ARG A 321 2.84 29.37 3.41
N VAL A 322 3.28 28.11 3.39
CA VAL A 322 4.28 27.57 4.35
C VAL A 322 5.63 28.27 4.24
N THR A 323 6.06 28.59 3.02
CA THR A 323 7.33 29.30 2.77
C THR A 323 7.23 30.81 2.97
N HIS A 324 6.04 31.33 3.31
CA HIS A 324 5.75 32.76 3.39
C HIS A 324 6.17 33.51 2.11
N ASN A 325 5.63 33.10 0.97
CA ASN A 325 6.02 33.59 -0.36
C ASN A 325 7.52 33.41 -0.64
N PHE A 326 8.11 32.28 -0.23
CA PHE A 326 9.54 32.00 -0.39
C PHE A 326 10.43 33.05 0.29
N ARG A 327 10.10 33.40 1.54
CA ARG A 327 10.88 34.33 2.39
C ARG A 327 11.22 33.76 3.77
N ARG A 328 10.61 32.64 4.18
CA ARG A 328 10.87 31.99 5.47
C ARG A 328 12.17 31.18 5.44
N LYS A 329 13.24 31.69 6.05
CA LYS A 329 14.57 31.05 6.04
C LYS A 329 14.58 29.62 6.61
N THR A 330 13.79 29.35 7.64
CA THR A 330 13.72 28.02 8.29
C THR A 330 13.15 26.92 7.40
N THR A 331 12.55 27.26 6.25
CA THR A 331 12.13 26.25 5.26
C THR A 331 13.11 26.12 4.10
N GLN A 332 14.04 27.06 3.96
CA GLN A 332 14.94 27.14 2.80
C GLN A 332 15.87 25.92 2.71
N ASN A 333 16.40 25.45 3.85
CA ASN A 333 17.33 24.34 3.90
C ASN A 333 16.74 23.03 3.35
N ASN A 334 15.52 22.66 3.76
CA ASN A 334 14.87 21.47 3.22
C ASN A 334 14.36 21.70 1.80
N CYS A 335 13.84 22.88 1.46
CA CYS A 335 13.44 23.17 0.09
C CYS A 335 14.61 23.03 -0.89
N ALA A 336 15.82 23.46 -0.54
CA ALA A 336 16.99 23.35 -1.40
C ALA A 336 17.37 21.90 -1.73
N LYS A 337 16.92 20.94 -0.92
CA LYS A 337 17.15 19.51 -1.11
C LYS A 337 16.10 18.82 -1.97
N VAL A 338 14.99 19.48 -2.29
CA VAL A 338 13.87 18.86 -3.02
C VAL A 338 13.74 19.43 -4.43
N ARG A 339 13.23 18.59 -5.34
CA ARG A 339 12.88 18.93 -6.71
C ARG A 339 11.37 19.12 -6.77
N TYR A 340 10.93 20.33 -7.08
CA TYR A 340 9.51 20.64 -7.10
C TYR A 340 8.84 20.06 -8.35
N ARG A 341 7.83 19.21 -8.12
CA ARG A 341 6.98 18.59 -9.14
C ARG A 341 5.59 19.21 -9.03
N CYS A 342 5.10 19.82 -10.11
CA CYS A 342 3.79 20.45 -10.14
C CYS A 342 2.85 19.75 -11.14
N TRP A 343 1.59 19.57 -10.73
CA TRP A 343 0.51 19.14 -11.62
C TRP A 343 0.01 20.26 -12.52
N GLU A 344 0.02 21.50 -12.03
CA GLU A 344 -0.49 22.65 -12.75
C GLU A 344 0.63 23.37 -13.52
N LYS A 345 0.33 23.84 -14.74
CA LYS A 345 1.23 24.76 -15.46
C LYS A 345 1.26 26.11 -14.74
N ILE A 346 2.29 26.34 -13.94
CA ILE A 346 2.53 27.65 -13.32
C ILE A 346 3.12 28.58 -14.37
N SER A 347 2.39 29.63 -14.74
CA SER A 347 2.79 30.57 -15.79
C SER A 347 4.02 31.41 -15.41
N ARG A 348 4.17 31.78 -14.13
CA ARG A 348 5.35 32.48 -13.59
C ARG A 348 5.58 32.16 -12.10
N PHE A 349 6.79 31.72 -11.78
CA PHE A 349 7.24 31.61 -10.39
C PHE A 349 7.66 32.98 -9.83
N PRO A 350 7.49 33.23 -8.51
CA PRO A 350 8.03 34.43 -7.85
C PRO A 350 9.54 34.52 -7.97
N LYS A 351 10.10 35.74 -7.92
CA LYS A 351 11.54 35.99 -8.02
C LYS A 351 12.38 35.14 -7.05
N HIS A 352 11.92 35.00 -5.81
CA HIS A 352 12.61 34.26 -4.74
C HIS A 352 12.42 32.73 -4.81
N PHE A 353 11.63 32.22 -5.75
CA PHE A 353 11.38 30.78 -5.85
C PHE A 353 12.68 30.00 -6.12
N LYS A 354 13.57 30.56 -6.96
CA LYS A 354 14.87 29.96 -7.29
C LYS A 354 15.83 29.90 -6.09
N ASP A 355 15.59 30.71 -5.07
CA ASP A 355 16.36 30.69 -3.82
C ASP A 355 15.98 29.47 -2.94
N TYR A 356 14.86 28.81 -3.27
CA TYR A 356 14.31 27.66 -2.54
C TYR A 356 14.43 26.34 -3.30
N PHE A 357 14.32 26.35 -4.63
CA PHE A 357 14.37 25.12 -5.43
C PHE A 357 15.35 25.30 -6.59
N LEU A 358 16.33 24.39 -6.67
CA LEU A 358 17.31 24.36 -7.75
C LEU A 358 16.74 23.75 -9.03
N GLU A 359 15.82 22.79 -8.89
CA GLU A 359 15.19 22.08 -10.00
C GLU A 359 13.67 22.10 -9.89
N THR A 360 13.01 22.43 -11.00
CA THR A 360 11.55 22.34 -11.18
C THR A 360 11.23 21.51 -12.39
N THR A 361 10.21 20.68 -12.31
CA THR A 361 9.74 19.95 -13.47
C THR A 361 8.22 19.82 -13.42
N ASN A 362 7.58 20.01 -14.57
CA ASN A 362 6.14 19.72 -14.72
C ASN A 362 5.96 18.20 -14.81
N VAL A 363 4.98 17.65 -14.10
CA VAL A 363 4.64 16.22 -14.14
C VAL A 363 3.75 15.90 -15.32
#